data_AF-A0ABD5DFD4-F1
#
_entry.id   AF-A0ABD5DFD4-F1
#
_cell.length_a   1.000
_cell.length_b   1.000
_cell.length_c   1.000
_cell.angle_alpha   90.00
_cell.angle_beta   90.00
_cell.angle_gamma   90.00
#
_symmetry.space_group_name_H-M   'P 1'
#
loop_
_entity.id
_entity.type
_entity.pdbx_description
1 polymer ?
#
loop_
_entity_poly.entity_id
_entity_poly.type
_entity_poly.pdbx_seq_one_letter_code
_entity_poly.pdbx_strand_id
1 'polypeptide(L)'
;INGVLTLAQRSLRSIMTPRGEISWVDAEQSEDEIRRQLLSSPHSLFPVCRGELDEIIGIVRAKEMLVALESGENVAALASASPAIVVPETLDPINLLGVLRRARGSFVIVT
;
A
#
# COMPACT_ATOMS: atom_id res chain seq x y z
N ILE A 1 -7.05 16.30 -23.57
CA ILE A 1 -6.57 15.11 -24.33
C ILE A 1 -5.06 14.82 -24.17
N ASN A 2 -4.27 15.66 -23.47
CA ASN A 2 -2.80 15.49 -23.38
C ASN A 2 -2.28 14.50 -22.30
N GLY A 3 -3.10 14.10 -21.31
CA GLY A 3 -2.61 13.33 -20.15
C GLY A 3 -2.22 11.87 -20.40
N VAL A 4 -2.78 11.23 -21.44
CA VAL A 4 -2.50 9.81 -21.76
C VAL A 4 -1.19 9.67 -22.54
N LEU A 5 -0.90 10.62 -23.44
CA LEU A 5 0.35 10.65 -24.22
C LEU A 5 1.58 10.95 -23.36
N THR A 6 1.43 11.78 -22.33
CA THR A 6 2.54 12.10 -21.41
C THR A 6 2.87 10.95 -20.46
N LEU A 7 1.90 10.11 -20.08
CA LEU A 7 2.14 8.97 -19.20
C LEU A 7 2.99 7.88 -19.88
N ALA A 8 2.77 7.66 -21.18
CA ALA A 8 3.55 6.71 -21.99
C ALA A 8 5.03 7.13 -22.14
N GLN A 9 5.35 8.41 -21.93
CA GLN A 9 6.71 8.95 -22.00
C GLN A 9 7.39 9.06 -20.63
N ARG A 10 6.67 8.80 -19.54
CA ARG A 10 7.18 8.90 -18.17
C ARG A 10 7.73 7.56 -17.70
N SER A 11 8.92 7.58 -17.13
CA SER A 11 9.44 6.41 -16.40
C SER A 11 8.57 6.11 -15.17
N LEU A 12 8.42 4.83 -14.84
CA LEU A 12 7.72 4.33 -13.66
C LEU A 12 8.23 5.00 -12.36
N ARG A 13 9.54 5.25 -12.28
CA ARG A 13 10.19 6.01 -11.20
C ARG A 13 9.59 7.39 -10.95
N SER A 14 9.08 8.05 -11.99
CA SER A 14 8.51 9.39 -11.86
C SER A 14 7.08 9.38 -11.32
N ILE A 15 6.43 8.21 -11.22
CA ILE A 15 5.03 8.06 -10.84
C ILE A 15 4.90 7.31 -9.50
N MET A 16 5.88 6.48 -9.14
CA MET A 16 5.90 5.77 -7.87
C MET A 16 6.14 6.71 -6.67
N THR A 17 5.69 6.30 -5.49
CA THR A 17 6.09 6.91 -4.22
C THR A 17 7.47 6.38 -3.85
N PRO A 18 8.48 7.25 -3.62
CA PRO A 18 9.79 6.82 -3.14
C PRO A 18 9.67 6.05 -1.81
N ARG A 19 10.50 5.01 -1.63
CA ARG A 19 10.47 4.14 -0.44
C ARG A 19 10.42 4.91 0.89
N GLY A 20 11.24 5.96 1.03
CA GLY A 20 11.33 6.75 2.27
C GLY A 20 10.11 7.63 2.56
N GLU A 21 9.22 7.79 1.59
CA GLU A 21 7.99 8.59 1.71
C GLU A 21 6.74 7.70 1.91
N ILE A 22 6.91 6.38 1.93
CA ILE A 22 5.80 5.44 2.13
C ILE A 22 5.38 5.48 3.59
N SER A 23 4.09 5.76 3.84
CA SER A 23 3.48 5.53 5.14
C SER A 23 3.00 4.08 5.21
N TRP A 24 3.52 3.30 6.16
CA TRP A 24 3.24 1.87 6.34
C TRP A 24 3.08 1.55 7.81
N VAL A 25 2.33 0.49 8.12
CA VAL A 25 2.07 0.01 9.48
C VAL A 25 2.97 -1.18 9.76
N ASP A 26 3.66 -1.15 10.89
CA ASP A 26 4.37 -2.31 11.41
C ASP A 26 3.41 -3.14 12.28
N ALA A 27 3.22 -4.41 11.90
CA ALA A 27 2.34 -5.32 12.62
C ALA A 27 2.93 -5.80 13.96
N GLU A 28 4.21 -5.51 14.24
CA GLU A 28 4.86 -5.82 15.52
C GLU A 28 4.68 -4.71 16.56
N GLN A 29 4.17 -3.54 16.16
CA GLN A 29 3.84 -2.44 17.07
C GLN A 29 2.64 -2.77 17.95
N SER A 30 2.55 -2.08 19.08
CA SER A 30 1.38 -2.17 19.94
C SER A 30 0.13 -1.61 19.24
N GLU A 31 -1.04 -2.13 19.62
CA GLU A 31 -2.33 -1.66 19.08
C GLU A 31 -2.51 -0.14 19.24
N ASP A 32 -2.01 0.45 20.33
CA ASP A 32 -2.08 1.89 20.59
C ASP A 32 -1.14 2.71 19.70
N GLU A 33 0.02 2.16 19.32
CA GLU A 33 0.92 2.78 18.33
C GLU A 33 0.29 2.78 16.95
N ILE A 34 -0.20 1.61 16.52
CA ILE A 34 -0.88 1.47 15.23
C ILE A 34 -2.10 2.40 15.18
N ARG A 35 -2.95 2.40 16.21
CA ARG A 35 -4.13 3.29 16.29
C ARG A 35 -3.73 4.77 16.18
N ARG A 36 -2.72 5.22 16.92
CA ARG A 36 -2.24 6.61 16.84
C ARG A 36 -1.72 6.97 15.46
N GLN A 37 -0.99 6.07 14.82
CA GLN A 37 -0.51 6.26 13.45
C GLN A 37 -1.68 6.40 12.47
N LEU A 38 -2.68 5.51 12.55
CA LEU A 38 -3.83 5.52 11.65
C LEU A 38 -4.69 6.78 11.79
N LEU A 39 -4.83 7.31 13.01
CA LEU A 39 -5.60 8.52 13.27
C LEU A 39 -4.85 9.82 12.91
N SER A 40 -3.51 9.79 12.90
CA SER A 40 -2.68 10.96 12.57
C SER A 40 -2.32 11.05 11.08
N SER A 41 -2.44 9.95 10.34
CA SER A 41 -2.12 9.91 8.92
C SER A 41 -3.33 10.31 8.05
N PRO A 42 -3.13 11.11 6.99
CA PRO A 42 -4.19 11.46 6.05
C PRO A 42 -4.49 10.34 5.03
N HIS A 43 -3.76 9.22 5.09
CA HIS A 43 -3.87 8.14 4.10
C HIS A 43 -4.96 7.13 4.46
N SER A 44 -5.62 6.58 3.44
CA SER A 44 -6.72 5.63 3.61
C SER A 44 -6.32 4.16 3.44
N LEU A 45 -5.15 3.90 2.87
CA LEU A 45 -4.58 2.59 2.57
C LEU A 45 -3.13 2.55 3.04
N PHE A 46 -2.76 1.45 3.68
CA PHE A 46 -1.41 1.25 4.20
C PHE A 46 -0.90 -0.12 3.81
N PRO A 47 0.36 -0.22 3.38
CA PRO A 47 1.12 -1.45 3.50
C PRO A 47 1.24 -1.82 4.97
N VAL A 48 0.93 -3.07 5.30
CA VAL A 48 1.17 -3.67 6.60
C VAL A 48 2.37 -4.59 6.44
N CYS A 49 3.42 -4.34 7.22
CA CYS A 49 4.69 -5.04 7.13
C CYS A 49 5.09 -5.62 8.51
N ARG A 50 6.13 -6.46 8.55
CA ARG A 50 6.67 -7.03 9.79
C ARG A 50 8.08 -6.49 10.03
N GLY A 51 8.24 -5.57 10.99
CA GLY A 51 9.53 -5.01 11.40
C GLY A 51 10.17 -4.06 10.39
N GLU A 52 10.13 -4.39 9.10
CA GLU A 52 10.66 -3.57 8.01
C GLU A 52 9.74 -3.55 6.78
N LEU A 53 9.87 -2.50 5.96
CA LEU A 53 9.01 -2.24 4.81
C LEU A 53 9.16 -3.27 3.68
N ASP A 54 10.25 -4.04 3.62
CA ASP A 54 10.41 -5.12 2.63
C ASP A 54 9.59 -6.37 2.99
N GLU A 55 9.28 -6.56 4.27
CA GLU A 55 8.53 -7.69 4.79
C GLU A 55 7.02 -7.39 4.75
N ILE A 56 6.50 -7.14 3.54
CA ILE A 56 5.10 -6.79 3.32
C ILE A 56 4.22 -8.03 3.55
N ILE A 57 3.27 -7.91 4.48
CA ILE A 57 2.23 -8.91 4.75
C ILE A 57 1.05 -8.71 3.81
N GLY A 58 0.65 -7.45 3.59
CA GLY A 58 -0.48 -7.11 2.75
C GLY A 58 -0.80 -5.62 2.75
N ILE A 59 -1.90 -5.26 2.10
CA ILE A 59 -2.40 -3.89 2.00
C ILE A 59 -3.78 -3.82 2.63
N VAL A 60 -3.96 -2.92 3.59
CA VAL A 60 -5.21 -2.80 4.35
C VAL A 60 -5.68 -1.35 4.42
N ARG A 61 -6.99 -1.15 4.42
CA ARG A 61 -7.58 0.17 4.64
C ARG A 61 -7.45 0.59 6.10
N ALA A 62 -7.16 1.86 6.33
CA ALA A 62 -7.08 2.47 7.66
C ALA A 62 -8.30 2.14 8.53
N LYS A 63 -9.50 2.32 7.94
CA LYS A 63 -10.78 2.05 8.59
C LYS A 63 -10.94 0.59 9.00
N GLU A 64 -10.50 -0.34 8.18
CA GLU A 64 -10.62 -1.78 8.48
C GLU A 64 -9.68 -2.18 9.59
N MET A 65 -8.45 -1.66 9.59
CA MET A 65 -7.53 -1.86 10.70
C MET A 65 -8.06 -1.27 12.01
N LEU A 66 -8.65 -0.06 11.99
CA LEU A 66 -9.25 0.52 13.18
C LEU A 66 -10.36 -0.35 13.77
N VAL A 67 -11.24 -0.91 12.92
CA VAL A 67 -12.30 -1.84 13.35
C VAL A 67 -11.72 -3.14 13.90
N ALA A 68 -10.68 -3.68 13.28
CA ALA A 68 -9.98 -4.87 13.75
C ALA A 68 -9.34 -4.65 15.12
N LEU A 69 -8.65 -3.51 15.32
CA LEU A 69 -8.08 -3.13 16.61
C LEU A 69 -9.16 -2.96 17.70
N GLU A 70 -10.33 -2.41 17.37
CA GLU A 70 -11.45 -2.32 18.32
C GLU A 70 -12.02 -3.70 18.70
N SER A 71 -11.91 -4.68 17.79
CA SER A 71 -12.41 -6.05 17.97
C SER A 71 -11.35 -6.99 18.57
N GLY A 72 -10.14 -6.51 18.85
CA GLY A 72 -9.01 -7.33 19.32
C GLY A 72 -8.49 -8.30 18.25
N GLU A 73 -8.75 -8.03 16.98
CA GLU A 73 -8.26 -8.83 15.86
C GLU A 73 -6.80 -8.49 15.54
N ASN A 74 -6.06 -9.51 15.11
CA ASN A 74 -4.66 -9.35 14.75
C ASN A 74 -4.51 -8.67 13.37
N VAL A 75 -3.80 -7.54 13.33
CA VAL A 75 -3.57 -6.75 12.09
C VAL A 75 -2.78 -7.53 11.03
N ALA A 76 -1.82 -8.37 11.41
CA ALA A 76 -1.09 -9.21 10.45
C ALA A 76 -1.99 -10.28 9.83
N ALA A 77 -2.91 -10.87 10.60
CA ALA A 77 -3.89 -11.83 10.07
C ALA A 77 -4.83 -11.16 9.06
N LEU A 78 -5.33 -9.96 9.39
CA LEU A 78 -6.13 -9.15 8.49
C LEU A 78 -5.38 -8.83 7.18
N ALA A 79 -4.12 -8.41 7.29
CA ALA A 79 -3.29 -8.08 6.14
C ALA A 79 -3.02 -9.29 5.24
N SER A 80 -2.82 -10.48 5.82
CA SER A 80 -2.56 -11.71 5.07
C SER A 80 -3.72 -12.11 4.15
N ALA A 81 -4.95 -11.68 4.47
CA ALA A 81 -6.13 -11.89 3.64
C ALA A 81 -6.24 -10.91 2.45
N SER A 82 -5.40 -9.87 2.41
CA SER A 82 -5.40 -8.81 1.40
C SER A 82 -3.98 -8.60 0.84
N PRO A 83 -3.47 -9.55 0.03
CA PRO A 83 -2.10 -9.50 -0.46
C PRO A 83 -1.85 -8.31 -1.39
N ALA A 84 -0.63 -7.77 -1.33
CA ALA A 84 -0.20 -6.71 -2.22
C ALA A 84 -0.07 -7.21 -3.67
N ILE A 85 -0.39 -6.35 -4.63
CA ILE A 85 -0.08 -6.61 -6.04
C ILE A 85 1.35 -6.14 -6.28
N VAL A 86 2.24 -7.06 -6.63
CA VAL A 86 3.66 -6.77 -6.90
C VAL A 86 3.91 -6.79 -8.40
N VAL A 87 4.65 -5.80 -8.89
CA VAL A 87 5.07 -5.70 -10.29
C VAL A 87 6.57 -5.36 -10.37
N PRO A 88 7.28 -5.81 -11.42
CA PRO A 88 8.66 -5.41 -11.61
C PRO A 88 8.77 -3.95 -12.05
N GLU A 89 9.85 -3.27 -11.68
CA GLU A 89 10.16 -1.89 -12.13
C GLU A 89 10.28 -1.79 -13.66
N THR A 90 10.59 -2.91 -14.33
CA THR A 90 10.68 -3.00 -15.79
C THR A 90 9.32 -3.00 -16.50
N LEU A 91 8.20 -3.04 -15.76
CA LEU A 91 6.87 -3.03 -16.37
C LEU A 91 6.64 -1.70 -17.11
N ASP A 92 5.91 -1.74 -18.21
CA ASP A 92 5.54 -0.51 -18.92
C ASP A 92 4.43 0.27 -18.17
N PRO A 93 4.49 1.61 -18.07
CA PRO A 93 3.47 2.42 -17.40
C PRO A 93 2.04 2.22 -17.89
N ILE A 94 1.82 1.92 -19.17
CA ILE A 94 0.48 1.62 -19.72
C ILE A 94 -0.02 0.27 -19.20
N ASN A 95 0.86 -0.72 -19.11
CA ASN A 95 0.53 -2.01 -18.52
C ASN A 95 0.27 -1.89 -17.02
N LEU A 96 1.03 -1.05 -16.31
CA LEU A 96 0.77 -0.71 -14.90
C LEU A 96 -0.63 -0.09 -14.71
N LEU A 97 -1.06 0.83 -15.58
CA LEU A 97 -2.44 1.34 -15.54
C LEU A 97 -3.47 0.22 -15.67
N GLY A 98 -3.23 -0.76 -16.53
CA GLY A 98 -4.09 -1.94 -16.66
C GLY A 98 -4.18 -2.74 -15.36
N VAL A 99 -3.05 -2.92 -14.67
CA VAL A 99 -2.99 -3.55 -13.35
C VAL A 99 -3.78 -2.74 -12.32
N LEU A 100 -3.51 -1.42 -12.21
CA LEU A 100 -4.20 -0.52 -11.27
C LEU A 100 -5.73 -0.50 -11.49
N ARG A 101 -6.18 -0.55 -12.74
CA ARG A 101 -7.62 -0.62 -13.07
C ARG A 101 -8.26 -1.90 -12.58
N ARG A 102 -7.58 -3.06 -12.73
CA ARG A 102 -8.06 -4.34 -12.20
C ARG A 102 -8.00 -4.38 -10.68
N ALA A 103 -7.02 -3.70 -10.10
CA ALA A 103 -6.82 -3.56 -8.67
C ALA A 103 -7.91 -2.70 -7.99
N ARG A 104 -8.80 -2.03 -8.73
CA ARG A 104 -9.95 -1.26 -8.20
C ARG A 104 -9.59 -0.31 -7.03
N GLY A 105 -8.49 0.43 -7.19
CA GLY A 105 -8.01 1.37 -6.17
C GLY A 105 -7.11 0.73 -5.10
N SER A 106 -6.57 -0.46 -5.36
CA SER A 106 -5.56 -1.06 -4.49
C SER A 106 -4.15 -0.51 -4.77
N PHE A 107 -3.30 -0.66 -3.77
CA PHE A 107 -1.89 -0.30 -3.80
C PHE A 107 -1.11 -1.32 -4.66
N VAL A 108 -0.14 -0.85 -5.44
CA VAL A 108 0.75 -1.70 -6.23
C VAL A 108 2.18 -1.43 -5.78
N ILE A 109 2.90 -2.51 -5.48
CA ILE A 109 4.29 -2.48 -5.05
C ILE A 109 5.18 -2.74 -6.27
N VAL A 110 6.22 -1.93 -6.41
CA VAL A 110 7.20 -2.03 -7.48
C VAL A 110 8.49 -2.57 -6.88
N THR A 111 9.05 -3.63 -7.47
CA THR A 111 10.32 -4.27 -7.08
C THR A 111 11.39 -4.11 -8.15
#